data_AF-A0A1K1SPX1-F1
#
_entry.id   AF-A0A1K1SPX1-F1
#
_cell.length_a   1.000
_cell.length_b   1.000
_cell.length_c   1.000
_cell.angle_alpha   90.00
_cell.angle_beta   90.00
_cell.angle_gamma   90.00
#
_symmetry.space_group_name_H-M   'P 1'
#
loop_
_entity.id
_entity.type
_entity.pdbx_description
1 polymer ?
#
loop_
_entity_poly.entity_id
_entity_poly.type
_entity_poly.pdbx_seq_one_letter_code
_entity_poly.pdbx_strand_id
1 'polypeptide(L)'
;MEDQKSTVFKVNLGIGIMGTTSVTTSVGENSKKTVIERHGSTIGNLIPSVIVICEDNLAKTILGMVASEAKGSFKIITAGAWDNMPTLLYGIYVFRVLLKESGDNRFLEVLCVTDGDIGEEKLEKVCRKVHSGINVPDDMKQALSLIEGSLYGFELDKSKRIGGLPEYNHQLWLNEVSHDVVIAHHQERIQTLESYIERADEKVKPGIELQLILLKRDMAEVNRIADASRGILPHTLKDKKGRVDCHEFYGVLKAKLSEGDTLNKYPLHHLDYSVLSIIRQYNPVRWQAYIAPVKDAMEKAFANHVKMFTPDRFNLTEIGGGT
;
A
#
# COMPACT_ATOMS: atom_id res chain seq x y z
N MET A 1 -33.66 17.80 -12.62
CA MET A 1 -32.74 16.83 -13.24
C MET A 1 -31.96 16.22 -12.10
N GLU A 2 -32.40 15.06 -11.63
CA GLU A 2 -31.74 14.33 -10.55
C GLU A 2 -30.49 13.62 -11.09
N ASP A 3 -29.38 13.79 -10.39
CA ASP A 3 -28.14 13.08 -10.63
C ASP A 3 -28.38 11.56 -10.51
N GLN A 4 -28.26 10.85 -11.63
CA GLN A 4 -28.14 9.40 -11.60
C GLN A 4 -26.82 9.03 -10.91
N LYS A 5 -26.91 8.62 -9.64
CA LYS A 5 -25.83 7.95 -8.92
C LYS A 5 -25.46 6.66 -9.67
N SER A 6 -24.34 6.69 -10.40
CA SER A 6 -23.75 5.46 -10.90
C SER A 6 -23.15 4.69 -9.72
N THR A 7 -23.64 3.47 -9.50
CA THR A 7 -23.08 2.57 -8.49
C THR A 7 -22.01 1.73 -9.18
N VAL A 8 -20.74 2.03 -8.91
CA VAL A 8 -19.60 1.27 -9.44
C VAL A 8 -19.39 0.03 -8.56
N PHE A 9 -19.69 -1.15 -9.10
CA PHE A 9 -19.40 -2.42 -8.43
C PHE A 9 -17.94 -2.81 -8.67
N LYS A 10 -17.20 -3.00 -7.58
CA LYS A 10 -15.80 -3.44 -7.60
C LYS A 10 -15.77 -4.96 -7.65
N VAL A 11 -15.54 -5.55 -8.83
CA VAL A 11 -15.39 -7.00 -9.00
C VAL A 11 -13.91 -7.30 -9.23
N ASN A 12 -13.28 -7.94 -8.24
CA ASN A 12 -11.86 -8.31 -8.27
C ASN A 12 -11.67 -9.71 -8.88
N LEU A 13 -12.28 -9.95 -10.05
CA LEU A 13 -12.25 -11.23 -10.78
C LEU A 13 -12.32 -10.91 -12.28
N GLY A 14 -11.48 -11.55 -13.08
CA GLY A 14 -11.48 -11.45 -14.56
C GLY A 14 -12.68 -12.13 -15.22
N ILE A 15 -13.89 -11.95 -14.68
CA ILE A 15 -15.14 -12.48 -15.19
C ILE A 15 -16.10 -11.31 -15.43
N GLY A 16 -16.42 -11.04 -16.69
CA GLY A 16 -17.46 -10.09 -17.08
C GLY A 16 -18.85 -10.71 -16.92
N ILE A 17 -19.77 -10.00 -16.27
CA ILE A 17 -21.19 -10.37 -16.25
C ILE A 17 -21.82 -9.83 -17.54
N MET A 18 -22.28 -10.71 -18.43
CA MET A 18 -22.84 -10.32 -19.74
C MET A 18 -24.33 -9.97 -19.71
N GLY A 19 -24.99 -10.07 -18.55
CA GLY A 19 -26.38 -9.67 -18.38
C GLY A 19 -27.05 -10.38 -17.21
N THR A 20 -28.17 -9.84 -16.76
CA THR A 20 -29.06 -10.49 -15.79
C THR A 20 -30.46 -10.57 -16.38
N THR A 21 -31.15 -11.68 -16.13
CA THR A 21 -32.57 -11.85 -16.45
C THR A 21 -33.31 -12.05 -15.15
N SER A 22 -34.20 -11.14 -14.79
CA SER A 22 -35.17 -11.35 -13.72
C SER A 22 -36.48 -11.84 -14.32
N VAL A 23 -37.04 -12.89 -13.73
CA VAL A 23 -38.37 -13.40 -14.08
C VAL A 23 -39.24 -13.28 -12.84
N THR A 24 -40.23 -12.40 -12.91
CA THR A 24 -41.20 -12.22 -11.82
C THR A 24 -42.55 -12.71 -12.28
N THR A 25 -43.15 -13.61 -11.52
CA THR A 25 -44.48 -14.14 -11.80
C THR A 25 -45.44 -13.71 -10.70
N SER A 26 -46.48 -12.96 -11.06
CA SER A 26 -47.58 -12.62 -10.16
C SER A 26 -48.82 -13.40 -10.56
N VAL A 27 -49.48 -14.02 -9.58
CA VAL A 27 -50.75 -14.74 -9.78
C VAL A 27 -51.87 -13.89 -9.19
N GLY A 28 -52.80 -13.43 -10.02
CA GLY A 28 -54.07 -12.85 -9.60
C GLY A 28 -55.22 -13.85 -9.73
N GLU A 29 -56.37 -13.55 -9.12
CA GLU A 29 -57.49 -14.50 -8.97
C GLU A 29 -57.98 -15.17 -10.27
N ASN A 30 -57.80 -14.55 -11.44
CA ASN A 30 -58.15 -15.15 -12.73
C ASN A 30 -57.09 -14.97 -13.84
N SER A 31 -55.84 -14.61 -13.49
CA SER A 31 -54.77 -14.55 -14.50
C SER A 31 -53.37 -14.66 -13.91
N LYS A 32 -52.47 -15.30 -14.66
CA LYS A 32 -51.04 -15.38 -14.35
C LYS A 32 -50.30 -14.39 -15.25
N LYS A 33 -49.62 -13.41 -14.64
CA LYS A 33 -48.76 -12.47 -15.36
C LYS A 33 -47.30 -12.80 -15.06
N THR A 34 -46.55 -13.15 -16.09
CA THR A 34 -45.09 -13.31 -16.02
C THR A 34 -44.45 -12.11 -16.69
N VAL A 35 -43.60 -11.40 -15.95
CA VAL A 35 -42.76 -10.30 -16.47
C VAL A 35 -41.33 -10.81 -16.56
N ILE A 36 -40.71 -10.66 -17.71
CA ILE A 36 -39.31 -10.99 -17.96
C ILE A 36 -38.59 -9.67 -18.26
N GLU A 37 -37.71 -9.24 -17.36
CA GLU A 37 -36.86 -8.08 -17.57
C GLU A 37 -35.45 -8.57 -17.94
N ARG A 38 -34.94 -8.08 -19.08
CA ARG A 38 -33.60 -8.39 -19.57
C ARG A 38 -32.76 -7.12 -19.52
N HIS A 39 -31.70 -7.12 -18.72
CA HIS A 39 -30.73 -6.03 -18.70
C HIS A 39 -29.52 -6.38 -19.59
N GLY A 40 -29.21 -5.48 -20.52
CA GLY A 40 -28.12 -5.60 -21.50
C GLY A 40 -26.73 -5.33 -20.94
N SER A 41 -25.72 -5.61 -21.78
CA SER A 41 -24.31 -5.81 -21.46
C SER A 41 -23.61 -4.68 -20.70
N THR A 42 -23.03 -5.02 -19.55
CA THR A 42 -21.94 -4.25 -18.92
C THR A 42 -20.68 -4.38 -19.77
N ILE A 43 -20.26 -3.32 -20.46
CA ILE A 43 -18.91 -3.23 -21.02
C ILE A 43 -17.97 -2.94 -19.84
N GLY A 44 -17.32 -3.98 -19.34
CA GLY A 44 -16.26 -3.83 -18.34
C GLY A 44 -14.99 -3.38 -19.06
N ASN A 45 -14.68 -2.08 -19.04
CA ASN A 45 -13.35 -1.62 -19.44
C ASN A 45 -12.32 -2.13 -18.42
N LEU A 46 -11.33 -2.89 -18.88
CA LEU A 46 -10.20 -3.28 -18.04
C LEU A 46 -9.41 -2.03 -17.69
N ILE A 47 -9.48 -1.61 -16.42
CA ILE A 47 -8.63 -0.55 -15.88
C ILE A 47 -7.34 -1.22 -15.40
N PRO A 48 -6.19 -0.96 -16.03
CA PRO A 48 -4.94 -1.56 -15.58
C PRO A 48 -4.53 -1.05 -14.19
N SER A 49 -3.68 -1.80 -13.51
CA SER A 49 -3.12 -1.38 -12.23
C SER A 49 -2.20 -0.18 -12.41
N VAL A 50 -2.22 0.75 -11.46
CA VAL A 50 -1.19 1.78 -11.32
C VAL A 50 0.14 1.09 -11.03
N ILE A 51 1.21 1.49 -11.73
CA ILE A 51 2.55 0.99 -11.44
C ILE A 51 3.16 1.83 -10.32
N VAL A 52 3.60 1.18 -9.25
CA VAL A 52 4.33 1.81 -8.16
C VAL A 52 5.74 1.25 -8.14
N ILE A 53 6.71 2.12 -8.28
CA ILE A 53 8.14 1.79 -8.38
C ILE A 53 8.79 2.18 -7.06
N CYS A 54 9.52 1.25 -6.46
CA CYS A 54 10.15 1.42 -5.16
C CYS A 54 11.62 1.04 -5.19
N GLU A 55 12.37 1.48 -4.20
CA GLU A 55 13.83 1.33 -4.21
C GLU A 55 14.22 -0.14 -4.07
N ASP A 56 13.81 -0.76 -2.97
CA ASP A 56 14.28 -2.06 -2.55
C ASP A 56 13.15 -2.97 -2.03
N ASN A 57 13.53 -4.10 -1.42
CA ASN A 57 12.58 -5.05 -0.88
C ASN A 57 11.86 -4.54 0.37
N LEU A 58 12.51 -3.71 1.20
CA LEU A 58 11.86 -3.14 2.39
C LEU A 58 10.73 -2.21 1.97
N ALA A 59 11.00 -1.27 1.04
CA ALA A 59 10.00 -0.38 0.47
C ALA A 59 8.87 -1.17 -0.20
N LYS A 60 9.19 -2.28 -0.89
CA LYS A 60 8.19 -3.18 -1.47
C LYS A 60 7.28 -3.82 -0.41
N THR A 61 7.82 -4.29 0.71
CA THR A 61 7.03 -4.83 1.83
C THR A 61 6.07 -3.77 2.36
N ILE A 62 6.56 -2.57 2.63
CA ILE A 62 5.75 -1.44 3.13
C ILE A 62 4.64 -1.11 2.14
N LEU A 63 4.96 -0.96 0.86
CA LEU A 63 3.97 -0.67 -0.19
C LEU A 63 2.93 -1.77 -0.34
N GLY A 64 3.29 -3.03 -0.13
CA GLY A 64 2.33 -4.13 -0.10
C GLY A 64 1.29 -3.93 1.02
N MET A 65 1.74 -3.48 2.20
CA MET A 65 0.86 -3.15 3.32
C MET A 65 0.02 -1.89 3.02
N VAL A 66 0.62 -0.83 2.44
CA VAL A 66 -0.09 0.38 2.03
C VAL A 66 -1.16 0.08 0.98
N ALA A 67 -0.86 -0.75 -0.02
CA ALA A 67 -1.81 -1.16 -1.05
C ALA A 67 -3.03 -1.88 -0.48
N SER A 68 -2.88 -2.59 0.65
CA SER A 68 -4.01 -3.21 1.36
C SER A 68 -4.93 -2.19 2.05
N GLU A 69 -4.42 -0.99 2.34
CA GLU A 69 -5.15 0.10 2.98
C GLU A 69 -5.62 1.18 2.01
N ALA A 70 -5.00 1.26 0.83
CA ALA A 70 -5.33 2.21 -0.21
C ALA A 70 -6.48 1.71 -1.09
N LYS A 71 -7.32 2.62 -1.55
CA LYS A 71 -8.36 2.30 -2.54
C LYS A 71 -7.75 2.24 -3.94
N GLY A 72 -7.49 1.05 -4.46
CA GLY A 72 -7.10 0.91 -5.86
C GLY A 72 -6.61 -0.47 -6.29
N SER A 73 -6.03 -0.52 -7.48
CA SER A 73 -5.29 -1.67 -8.02
C SER A 73 -3.87 -1.22 -8.33
N PHE A 74 -2.90 -1.88 -7.71
CA PHE A 74 -1.49 -1.45 -7.72
C PHE A 74 -0.58 -2.63 -8.08
N LYS A 75 0.41 -2.36 -8.92
CA LYS A 75 1.50 -3.28 -9.23
C LYS A 75 2.82 -2.68 -8.74
N ILE A 76 3.43 -3.32 -7.75
CA ILE A 76 4.66 -2.82 -7.11
C ILE A 76 5.90 -3.47 -7.74
N ILE A 77 6.86 -2.65 -8.17
CA ILE A 77 8.10 -3.06 -8.84
C ILE A 77 9.29 -2.40 -8.15
N THR A 78 10.41 -3.10 -8.03
CA THR A 78 11.66 -2.57 -7.46
C THR A 78 12.57 -2.00 -8.55
N ALA A 79 13.12 -0.80 -8.35
CA ALA A 79 14.12 -0.15 -9.19
C ALA A 79 15.56 -0.54 -8.83
N GLY A 80 15.77 -1.17 -7.67
CA GLY A 80 17.07 -1.57 -7.14
C GLY A 80 17.82 -0.42 -6.45
N ALA A 81 17.75 0.78 -7.02
CA ALA A 81 18.29 2.00 -6.43
C ALA A 81 17.35 3.18 -6.75
N TRP A 82 17.18 4.11 -5.80
CA TRP A 82 16.27 5.24 -5.99
C TRP A 82 16.73 6.19 -7.10
N ASP A 83 18.03 6.31 -7.37
CA ASP A 83 18.59 7.21 -8.37
C ASP A 83 18.29 6.78 -9.81
N ASN A 84 17.81 5.56 -10.01
CA ASN A 84 17.24 5.09 -11.28
C ASN A 84 15.83 5.66 -11.53
N MET A 85 15.09 6.04 -10.48
CA MET A 85 13.69 6.46 -10.60
C MET A 85 13.49 7.76 -11.39
N PRO A 86 14.32 8.82 -11.21
CA PRO A 86 14.16 10.05 -12.00
C PRO A 86 14.34 9.83 -13.51
N THR A 87 15.34 9.03 -13.91
CA THR A 87 15.58 8.67 -15.31
C THR A 87 14.42 7.87 -15.90
N LEU A 88 13.86 6.95 -15.11
CA LEU A 88 12.70 6.17 -15.52
C LEU A 88 11.45 7.04 -15.69
N LEU A 89 11.16 7.92 -14.73
CA LEU A 89 10.05 8.87 -14.82
C LEU A 89 10.21 9.80 -16.03
N TYR A 90 11.43 10.24 -16.33
CA TYR A 90 11.70 11.07 -17.50
C TYR A 90 11.30 10.36 -18.80
N GLY A 91 11.76 9.13 -19.03
CA GLY A 91 11.39 8.37 -20.24
C GLY A 91 9.88 8.14 -20.34
N ILE A 92 9.24 7.85 -19.21
CA ILE A 92 7.80 7.65 -19.11
C ILE A 92 7.02 8.95 -19.43
N TYR A 93 7.45 10.10 -18.91
CA TYR A 93 6.76 11.38 -19.17
C TYR A 93 7.02 11.93 -20.57
N VAL A 94 8.19 11.69 -21.16
CA VAL A 94 8.41 11.96 -22.59
C VAL A 94 7.42 11.14 -23.43
N PHE A 95 7.27 9.84 -23.14
CA PHE A 95 6.27 9.00 -23.82
C PHE A 95 4.83 9.51 -23.58
N ARG A 96 4.51 9.98 -22.38
CA ARG A 96 3.20 10.58 -22.07
C ARG A 96 2.89 11.77 -22.97
N VAL A 97 3.86 12.65 -23.20
CA VAL A 97 3.67 13.84 -24.06
C VAL A 97 3.43 13.40 -25.51
N LEU A 98 4.26 12.50 -26.04
CA LEU A 98 4.09 11.96 -27.40
C LEU A 98 2.74 11.24 -27.59
N LEU A 99 2.27 10.50 -26.57
CA LEU A 99 0.98 9.83 -26.61
C LEU A 99 -0.17 10.84 -26.70
N LYS A 100 -0.09 11.94 -25.93
CA LYS A 100 -1.08 13.02 -26.00
C LYS A 100 -1.12 13.69 -27.38
N GLU A 101 0.03 13.92 -28.01
CA GLU A 101 0.11 14.48 -29.36
C GLU A 101 -0.55 13.58 -30.41
N SER A 102 -0.56 12.26 -30.18
CA SER A 102 -1.28 11.30 -31.03
C SER A 102 -2.80 11.27 -30.81
N GLY A 103 -3.32 12.06 -29.85
CA GLY A 103 -4.73 12.13 -29.48
C GLY A 103 -5.17 11.08 -28.45
N ASP A 104 -4.24 10.28 -27.91
CA ASP A 104 -4.50 9.31 -26.86
C ASP A 104 -4.08 9.84 -25.48
N ASN A 105 -5.02 9.86 -24.55
CA ASN A 105 -4.79 10.33 -23.18
C ASN A 105 -4.71 9.17 -22.17
N ARG A 106 -4.79 7.92 -22.64
CA ARG A 106 -4.72 6.71 -21.80
C ARG A 106 -3.29 6.41 -21.41
N PHE A 107 -2.79 7.25 -20.52
CA PHE A 107 -1.48 7.08 -19.94
C PHE A 107 -1.57 6.23 -18.67
N LEU A 108 -0.76 5.19 -18.60
CA LEU A 108 -0.63 4.34 -17.42
C LEU A 108 0.05 5.16 -16.31
N GLU A 109 -0.70 5.56 -15.27
CA GLU A 109 -0.09 6.30 -14.16
C GLU A 109 1.00 5.46 -13.48
N VAL A 110 2.14 6.11 -13.27
CA VAL A 110 3.34 5.55 -12.62
C VAL A 110 3.74 6.47 -11.47
N LEU A 111 3.99 5.87 -10.31
CA LEU A 111 4.49 6.54 -9.12
C LEU A 111 5.84 5.97 -8.75
N CYS A 112 6.78 6.83 -8.34
CA CYS A 112 8.03 6.39 -7.73
C CYS A 112 8.01 6.74 -6.24
N VAL A 113 8.35 5.76 -5.41
CA VAL A 113 8.35 5.85 -3.95
C VAL A 113 9.73 5.52 -3.42
N THR A 114 10.33 6.46 -2.73
CA THR A 114 11.59 6.29 -2.00
C THR A 114 11.33 5.88 -0.57
N ASP A 115 12.35 5.39 0.11
CA ASP A 115 12.28 5.03 1.52
C ASP A 115 12.07 6.24 2.47
N GLY A 116 12.24 7.47 1.96
CA GLY A 116 12.04 8.74 2.66
C GLY A 116 13.32 9.39 3.20
N ASP A 117 14.49 8.73 3.04
CA ASP A 117 15.77 9.16 3.63
C ASP A 117 16.54 10.20 2.79
N ILE A 118 16.06 10.44 1.56
CA ILE A 118 16.69 11.32 0.58
C ILE A 118 16.36 12.79 0.89
N GLY A 119 17.40 13.63 0.95
CA GLY A 119 17.25 15.08 1.06
C GLY A 119 16.91 15.73 -0.28
N GLU A 120 16.12 16.81 -0.25
CA GLU A 120 15.67 17.57 -1.43
C GLU A 120 16.83 18.02 -2.32
N GLU A 121 17.92 18.53 -1.75
CA GLU A 121 19.10 18.96 -2.52
C GLU A 121 19.71 17.82 -3.36
N LYS A 122 19.76 16.60 -2.78
CA LYS A 122 20.29 15.42 -3.46
C LYS A 122 19.35 14.98 -4.58
N LEU A 123 18.04 15.04 -4.34
CA LEU A 123 17.02 14.76 -5.34
C LEU A 123 17.11 15.73 -6.52
N GLU A 124 17.09 17.04 -6.26
CA GLU A 124 17.23 18.06 -7.29
C GLU A 124 18.48 17.85 -8.14
N LYS A 125 19.62 17.55 -7.49
CA LYS A 125 20.88 17.30 -8.19
C LYS A 125 20.80 16.10 -9.12
N VAL A 126 20.08 15.04 -8.75
CA VAL A 126 19.87 13.88 -9.62
C VAL A 126 18.90 14.22 -10.74
N CYS A 127 17.77 14.87 -10.46
CA CYS A 127 16.81 15.30 -11.49
C CYS A 127 17.46 16.19 -12.56
N ARG A 128 18.32 17.14 -12.17
CA ARG A 128 19.08 17.99 -13.10
C ARG A 128 20.08 17.22 -13.97
N LYS A 129 20.54 16.05 -13.54
CA LYS A 129 21.45 15.20 -14.32
C LYS A 129 20.74 14.30 -15.30
N VAL A 130 19.42 14.12 -15.17
CA VAL A 130 18.63 13.26 -16.08
C VAL A 130 18.65 13.80 -17.51
N HIS A 131 18.82 15.12 -17.67
CA HIS A 131 18.99 15.75 -18.98
C HIS A 131 20.22 16.66 -18.99
N SER A 132 21.19 16.35 -19.87
CA SER A 132 22.37 17.19 -20.10
C SER A 132 22.35 17.75 -21.53
N GLY A 133 21.70 18.89 -21.72
CA GLY A 133 21.60 19.57 -23.01
C GLY A 133 21.35 21.06 -22.84
N ILE A 134 21.96 21.90 -23.68
CA ILE A 134 21.84 23.38 -23.61
C ILE A 134 20.49 23.85 -24.17
N ASN A 135 19.91 23.10 -25.11
CA ASN A 135 18.60 23.33 -25.68
C ASN A 135 17.66 22.20 -25.27
N VAL A 136 16.93 22.40 -24.18
CA VAL A 136 15.87 21.47 -23.73
C VAL A 136 14.58 21.82 -24.48
N PRO A 137 14.05 20.93 -25.34
CA PRO A 137 12.71 21.07 -25.93
C PRO A 137 11.61 21.30 -24.88
N ASP A 138 10.54 22.01 -25.23
CA ASP A 138 9.52 22.42 -24.25
C ASP A 138 8.71 21.23 -23.68
N ASP A 139 8.51 20.17 -24.46
CA ASP A 139 7.97 18.88 -24.03
C ASP A 139 8.86 18.23 -22.94
N MET A 140 10.18 18.34 -23.08
CA MET A 140 11.13 17.82 -22.09
C MET A 140 11.16 18.67 -20.81
N LYS A 141 10.96 20.00 -20.90
CA LYS A 141 10.79 20.86 -19.70
C LYS A 141 9.53 20.48 -18.91
N GLN A 142 8.42 20.21 -19.62
CA GLN A 142 7.20 19.71 -18.99
C GLN A 142 7.44 18.36 -18.31
N ALA A 143 8.12 17.43 -18.98
CA ALA A 143 8.48 16.14 -18.38
C ALA A 143 9.31 16.30 -17.09
N LEU A 144 10.32 17.18 -17.08
CA LEU A 144 11.13 17.46 -15.88
C LEU A 144 10.28 18.00 -14.71
N SER A 145 9.34 18.92 -14.98
CA SER A 145 8.43 19.43 -13.94
C SER A 145 7.48 18.35 -13.38
N LEU A 146 7.12 17.35 -14.20
CA LEU A 146 6.28 16.23 -13.76
C LEU A 146 7.05 15.23 -12.90
N ILE A 147 8.37 15.09 -13.08
CA ILE A 147 9.20 14.18 -12.26
C ILE A 147 9.22 14.65 -10.80
N GLU A 148 9.46 15.93 -10.57
CA GLU A 148 9.54 16.51 -9.22
C GLU A 148 8.23 16.31 -8.44
N GLY A 149 7.09 16.39 -9.11
CA GLY A 149 5.77 16.13 -8.52
C GLY A 149 5.37 14.65 -8.42
N SER A 150 6.23 13.72 -8.84
CA SER A 150 5.89 12.30 -8.98
C SER A 150 6.85 11.34 -8.27
N LEU A 151 7.80 11.90 -7.52
CA LEU A 151 8.61 11.17 -6.55
C LEU A 151 8.07 11.44 -5.14
N TYR A 152 7.64 10.37 -4.48
CA TYR A 152 7.10 10.42 -3.12
C TYR A 152 8.04 9.69 -2.18
N GLY A 153 8.08 10.09 -0.92
CA GLY A 153 8.82 9.38 0.13
C GLY A 153 7.91 9.11 1.31
N PHE A 154 8.25 8.11 2.10
CA PHE A 154 7.59 7.91 3.38
C PHE A 154 7.99 9.00 4.39
N GLU A 155 7.11 9.28 5.35
CA GLU A 155 7.34 10.31 6.36
C GLU A 155 8.19 9.77 7.52
N LEU A 156 9.45 10.18 7.59
CA LEU A 156 10.40 9.74 8.62
C LEU A 156 10.74 10.88 9.59
N ASP A 157 11.02 10.55 10.85
CA ASP A 157 11.67 11.50 11.76
C ASP A 157 13.14 11.68 11.33
N LYS A 158 13.44 12.86 10.78
CA LYS A 158 14.76 13.25 10.26
C LYS A 158 15.63 13.99 11.29
N SER A 159 15.25 14.00 12.57
CA SER A 159 15.98 14.72 13.62
C SER A 159 17.44 14.26 13.80
N LYS A 160 17.79 13.06 13.33
CA LYS A 160 19.15 12.51 13.43
C LYS A 160 19.72 12.17 12.06
N ARG A 161 20.99 12.52 11.85
CA ARG A 161 21.80 12.03 10.71
C ARG A 161 22.36 10.64 11.04
N ILE A 162 21.60 9.61 10.70
CA ILE A 162 21.93 8.19 10.89
C ILE A 162 21.75 7.47 9.54
N GLY A 163 22.62 6.50 9.21
CA GLY A 163 22.40 5.62 8.07
C GLY A 163 21.30 4.60 8.36
N GLY A 164 20.50 4.20 7.38
CA GLY A 164 19.35 3.31 7.62
C GLY A 164 18.27 4.01 8.45
N LEU A 165 17.87 5.21 8.02
CA LEU A 165 16.88 6.02 8.71
C LEU A 165 15.49 5.34 8.80
N PRO A 166 15.01 4.62 7.76
CA PRO A 166 13.77 3.84 7.87
C PRO A 166 13.84 2.80 9.00
N GLU A 167 14.88 1.98 9.03
CA GLU A 167 15.06 0.93 10.04
C GLU A 167 15.20 1.52 11.45
N TYR A 168 15.91 2.65 11.58
CA TYR A 168 16.00 3.38 12.84
C TYR A 168 14.62 3.82 13.35
N ASN A 169 13.79 4.38 12.48
CA ASN A 169 12.42 4.79 12.83
C ASN A 169 11.55 3.58 13.19
N HIS A 170 11.63 2.49 12.42
CA HIS A 170 10.90 1.25 12.73
C HIS A 170 11.29 0.69 14.10
N GLN A 171 12.57 0.73 14.45
CA GLN A 171 13.04 0.35 15.78
C GLN A 171 12.43 1.23 16.86
N LEU A 172 12.44 2.55 16.69
CA LEU A 172 11.85 3.47 17.68
C LEU A 172 10.36 3.20 17.88
N TRP A 173 9.60 3.04 16.80
CA TRP A 173 8.16 2.80 16.87
C TRP A 173 7.80 1.44 17.44
N LEU A 174 8.63 0.41 17.18
CA LEU A 174 8.49 -0.89 17.82
C LEU A 174 8.79 -0.80 19.33
N ASN A 175 9.78 0.01 19.72
CA ASN A 175 10.13 0.21 21.12
C ASN A 175 9.04 0.95 21.91
N GLU A 176 8.22 1.77 21.24
CA GLU A 176 7.02 2.40 21.81
C GLU A 176 5.91 1.36 22.15
N VAL A 177 5.93 0.15 21.56
CA VAL A 177 5.02 -0.94 21.88
C VAL A 177 5.43 -1.57 23.22
N SER A 178 4.79 -1.17 24.31
CA SER A 178 5.01 -1.72 25.66
C SER A 178 4.05 -2.85 25.99
N HIS A 179 4.33 -3.57 27.09
CA HIS A 179 3.41 -4.58 27.63
C HIS A 179 2.02 -4.00 27.90
N ASP A 180 1.97 -2.79 28.47
CA ASP A 180 0.71 -2.10 28.77
C ASP A 180 -0.07 -1.76 27.50
N VAL A 181 0.62 -1.36 26.43
CA VAL A 181 -0.02 -1.10 25.12
C VAL A 181 -0.64 -2.38 24.57
N VAL A 182 0.08 -3.51 24.65
CA VAL A 182 -0.40 -4.82 24.17
C VAL A 182 -1.59 -5.31 25.01
N ILE A 183 -1.52 -5.19 26.33
CA ILE A 183 -2.61 -5.55 27.25
C ILE A 183 -3.84 -4.68 26.98
N ALA A 184 -3.67 -3.36 26.93
CA ALA A 184 -4.77 -2.43 26.69
C ALA A 184 -5.48 -2.71 25.36
N HIS A 185 -4.72 -3.03 24.30
CA HIS A 185 -5.29 -3.36 22.98
C HIS A 185 -6.20 -4.60 23.01
N HIS A 186 -5.91 -5.59 23.86
CA HIS A 186 -6.64 -6.87 23.92
C HIS A 186 -7.59 -6.99 25.11
N GLN A 187 -7.61 -6.01 26.02
CA GLN A 187 -8.31 -6.08 27.29
C GLN A 187 -9.80 -6.44 27.12
N GLU A 188 -10.51 -5.75 26.22
CA GLU A 188 -11.93 -6.00 25.96
C GLU A 188 -12.16 -7.42 25.42
N ARG A 189 -11.29 -7.88 24.50
CA ARG A 189 -11.39 -9.21 23.91
C ARG A 189 -11.14 -10.30 24.94
N ILE A 190 -10.18 -10.12 25.83
CA ILE A 190 -9.87 -11.03 26.93
C ILE A 190 -11.08 -11.14 27.86
N GLN A 191 -11.60 -10.01 28.35
CA GLN A 191 -12.76 -9.98 29.24
C GLN A 191 -13.99 -10.64 28.60
N THR A 192 -14.20 -10.41 27.30
CA THR A 192 -15.28 -11.04 26.54
C THR A 192 -15.13 -12.57 26.50
N LEU A 193 -13.92 -13.07 26.20
CA LEU A 193 -13.65 -14.51 26.14
C LEU A 193 -13.77 -15.15 27.52
N GLU A 194 -13.26 -14.51 28.57
CA GLU A 194 -13.36 -14.99 29.96
C GLU A 194 -14.83 -15.06 30.40
N SER A 195 -15.63 -14.03 30.10
CA SER A 195 -17.07 -14.05 30.37
C SER A 195 -17.84 -15.10 29.56
N TYR A 196 -17.39 -15.45 28.35
CA TYR A 196 -17.97 -16.56 27.59
C TYR A 196 -17.61 -17.92 28.17
N ILE A 197 -16.38 -18.09 28.69
CA ILE A 197 -15.97 -19.33 29.37
C ILE A 197 -16.84 -19.59 30.61
N GLU A 198 -17.17 -18.55 31.38
CA GLU A 198 -18.03 -18.67 32.57
C GLU A 198 -19.47 -19.10 32.27
N ARG A 199 -19.98 -18.77 31.07
CA ARG A 199 -21.38 -19.00 30.67
C ARG A 199 -21.56 -20.15 29.68
N ALA A 200 -20.48 -20.69 29.13
CA ALA A 200 -20.54 -21.71 28.09
C ALA A 200 -20.78 -23.11 28.66
N ASP A 201 -21.53 -23.91 27.90
CA ASP A 201 -21.62 -25.35 28.15
C ASP A 201 -20.24 -26.02 28.00
N GLU A 202 -20.01 -27.09 28.75
CA GLU A 202 -18.75 -27.87 28.76
C GLU A 202 -18.29 -28.34 27.37
N LYS A 203 -19.20 -28.48 26.41
CA LYS A 203 -18.86 -28.87 25.03
C LYS A 203 -18.22 -27.74 24.21
N VAL A 204 -18.53 -26.48 24.52
CA VAL A 204 -18.09 -25.30 23.75
C VAL A 204 -16.88 -24.64 24.40
N LYS A 205 -16.79 -24.74 25.73
CA LYS A 205 -15.76 -24.15 26.57
C LYS A 205 -14.32 -24.39 26.08
N PRO A 206 -13.90 -25.62 25.69
CA PRO A 206 -12.52 -25.83 25.20
C PRO A 206 -12.16 -25.01 23.95
N GLY A 207 -13.13 -24.76 23.07
CA GLY A 207 -12.92 -23.95 21.87
C GLY A 207 -12.70 -22.47 22.17
N ILE A 208 -13.33 -21.95 23.22
CA ILE A 208 -13.16 -20.56 23.68
C ILE A 208 -11.84 -20.43 24.45
N GLU A 209 -11.52 -21.40 25.31
CA GLU A 209 -10.24 -21.48 26.01
C GLU A 209 -9.06 -21.51 25.04
N LEU A 210 -9.16 -22.30 23.95
CA LEU A 210 -8.13 -22.32 22.91
C LEU A 210 -7.92 -20.93 22.27
N GLN A 211 -9.01 -20.20 21.98
CA GLN A 211 -8.90 -18.83 21.47
C GLN A 211 -8.19 -17.90 22.45
N LEU A 212 -8.50 -17.99 23.75
CA LEU A 212 -7.86 -17.20 24.79
C LEU A 212 -6.38 -17.54 24.94
N ILE A 213 -6.02 -18.83 24.89
CA ILE A 213 -4.63 -19.30 24.92
C ILE A 213 -3.85 -18.76 23.72
N LEU A 214 -4.42 -18.87 22.50
CA LEU A 214 -3.79 -18.35 21.29
C LEU A 214 -3.59 -16.84 21.34
N LEU A 215 -4.56 -16.10 21.89
CA LEU A 215 -4.48 -14.66 22.09
C LEU A 215 -3.35 -14.29 23.08
N LYS A 216 -3.32 -14.92 24.25
CA LYS A 216 -2.27 -14.69 25.26
C LYS A 216 -0.88 -15.05 24.71
N ARG A 217 -0.78 -16.10 23.89
CA ARG A 217 0.46 -16.48 23.19
C ARG A 217 0.90 -15.45 22.16
N ASP A 218 -0.03 -14.89 21.37
CA ASP A 218 0.25 -13.80 20.43
C ASP A 218 0.78 -12.56 21.17
N MET A 219 0.14 -12.17 22.28
CA MET A 219 0.59 -11.05 23.12
C MET A 219 2.00 -11.26 23.66
N ALA A 220 2.29 -12.45 24.19
CA ALA A 220 3.62 -12.80 24.71
C ALA A 220 4.70 -12.71 23.62
N GLU A 221 4.38 -13.13 22.40
CA GLU A 221 5.31 -13.08 21.27
C GLU A 221 5.57 -11.63 20.81
N VAL A 222 4.53 -10.79 20.73
CA VAL A 222 4.68 -9.35 20.44
C VAL A 222 5.61 -8.70 21.45
N ASN A 223 5.40 -8.97 22.75
CA ASN A 223 6.23 -8.45 23.82
C ASN A 223 7.68 -8.94 23.72
N ARG A 224 7.90 -10.23 23.44
CA ARG A 224 9.24 -10.80 23.21
C ARG A 224 9.99 -10.07 22.09
N ILE A 225 9.32 -9.79 20.95
CA ILE A 225 9.92 -9.08 19.81
C ILE A 225 10.24 -7.64 20.18
N ALA A 226 9.31 -6.93 20.84
CA ALA A 226 9.52 -5.54 21.26
C ALA A 226 10.64 -5.43 22.32
N ASP A 227 10.70 -6.35 23.28
CA ASP A 227 11.76 -6.43 24.29
C ASP A 227 13.13 -6.69 23.66
N ALA A 228 13.20 -7.63 22.71
CA ALA A 228 14.43 -7.91 21.97
C ALA A 228 14.93 -6.68 21.20
N SER A 229 14.01 -5.92 20.60
CA SER A 229 14.30 -4.64 19.92
C SER A 229 14.81 -3.56 20.88
N ARG A 230 14.20 -3.42 22.06
CA ARG A 230 14.65 -2.48 23.11
C ARG A 230 16.05 -2.83 23.64
N GLY A 231 16.43 -4.10 23.60
CA GLY A 231 17.79 -4.56 23.91
C GLY A 231 18.84 -4.30 22.83
N ILE A 232 18.47 -3.74 21.67
CA ILE A 232 19.40 -3.32 20.61
C ILE A 232 19.64 -1.81 20.76
N LEU A 233 20.88 -1.43 21.07
CA LEU A 233 21.23 -0.03 21.21
C LEU A 233 21.61 0.56 19.83
N PRO A 234 20.93 1.60 19.31
CA PRO A 234 21.21 2.10 17.96
C PRO A 234 22.67 2.49 17.74
N HIS A 235 23.32 3.07 18.76
CA HIS A 235 24.72 3.51 18.69
C HIS A 235 25.74 2.37 18.58
N THR A 236 25.33 1.12 18.82
CA THR A 236 26.19 -0.06 18.61
C THR A 236 26.16 -0.55 17.17
N LEU A 237 25.16 -0.14 16.38
CA LEU A 237 25.08 -0.43 14.96
C LEU A 237 25.92 0.62 14.22
N LYS A 238 27.01 0.19 13.58
CA LYS A 238 27.99 1.10 12.97
C LYS A 238 28.38 0.66 11.58
N ASP A 239 28.57 1.63 10.69
CA ASP A 239 29.17 1.42 9.38
C ASP A 239 30.68 1.13 9.48
N LYS A 240 31.30 0.82 8.34
CA LYS A 240 32.76 0.60 8.22
C LYS A 240 33.61 1.80 8.68
N LYS A 241 33.02 2.98 8.82
CA LYS A 241 33.67 4.23 9.26
C LYS A 241 33.35 4.56 10.73
N GLY A 242 32.66 3.68 11.46
CA GLY A 242 32.31 3.86 12.86
C GLY A 242 31.13 4.81 13.12
N ARG A 243 30.42 5.24 12.07
CA ARG A 243 29.23 6.10 12.18
C ARG A 243 28.00 5.24 12.43
N VAL A 244 27.02 5.78 13.14
CA VAL A 244 25.78 5.05 13.44
C VAL A 244 25.02 4.74 12.15
N ASP A 245 24.73 3.45 11.95
CA ASP A 245 24.11 2.91 10.73
C ASP A 245 23.22 1.72 11.10
N CYS A 246 21.92 1.85 10.84
CA CYS A 246 20.87 0.94 11.28
C CYS A 246 20.36 -0.02 10.20
N HIS A 247 20.94 -0.09 8.99
CA HIS A 247 20.50 -1.03 7.95
C HIS A 247 20.48 -2.49 8.43
N GLU A 248 21.40 -2.86 9.34
CA GLU A 248 21.49 -4.21 9.91
C GLU A 248 20.50 -4.48 11.04
N PHE A 249 19.61 -3.54 11.39
CA PHE A 249 18.68 -3.67 12.53
C PHE A 249 17.87 -4.97 12.46
N TYR A 250 17.24 -5.27 11.33
CA TYR A 250 16.47 -6.50 11.15
C TYR A 250 17.36 -7.75 11.24
N GLY A 251 18.58 -7.71 10.71
CA GLY A 251 19.54 -8.82 10.85
C GLY A 251 19.89 -9.11 12.30
N VAL A 252 20.18 -8.06 13.08
CA VAL A 252 20.52 -8.17 14.51
C VAL A 252 19.32 -8.63 15.33
N LEU A 253 18.13 -8.11 15.07
CA LEU A 253 16.91 -8.53 15.75
C LEU A 253 16.59 -10.00 15.47
N LYS A 254 16.74 -10.44 14.21
CA LYS A 254 16.57 -11.85 13.84
C LYS A 254 17.51 -12.76 14.62
N ALA A 255 18.78 -12.38 14.73
CA ALA A 255 19.77 -13.16 15.49
C ALA A 255 19.36 -13.29 16.98
N LYS A 256 18.91 -12.19 17.60
CA LYS A 256 18.40 -12.20 19.00
C LYS A 256 17.15 -13.06 19.19
N LEU A 257 16.30 -13.17 18.17
CA LEU A 257 15.06 -13.94 18.24
C LEU A 257 15.22 -15.42 17.87
N SER A 258 16.36 -15.81 17.27
CA SER A 258 16.60 -17.16 16.72
C SER A 258 16.65 -18.27 17.77
N GLU A 259 16.63 -17.94 19.07
CA GLU A 259 16.64 -18.89 20.19
C GLU A 259 15.24 -19.41 20.61
N GLY A 260 14.17 -19.18 19.83
CA GLY A 260 12.86 -19.72 20.18
C GLY A 260 11.88 -19.86 19.02
N ASP A 261 10.92 -20.79 19.17
CA ASP A 261 9.83 -20.98 18.21
C ASP A 261 9.08 -19.65 18.03
N THR A 262 8.97 -19.22 16.77
CA THR A 262 8.16 -18.06 16.41
C THR A 262 6.83 -18.55 15.87
N LEU A 263 5.77 -17.84 16.23
CA LEU A 263 4.43 -18.20 15.78
C LEU A 263 4.32 -18.00 14.27
N ASN A 264 3.50 -18.84 13.60
CA ASN A 264 3.16 -18.67 12.17
C ASN A 264 2.72 -17.24 11.80
N LYS A 265 2.21 -16.46 12.77
CA LYS A 265 1.77 -15.08 12.56
C LYS A 265 2.93 -14.09 12.32
N TYR A 266 4.11 -14.32 12.91
CA TYR A 266 5.28 -13.44 12.80
C TYR A 266 6.51 -14.21 12.28
N PRO A 267 6.59 -14.44 10.96
CA PRO A 267 7.66 -15.23 10.36
C PRO A 267 9.04 -14.55 10.48
N LEU A 268 10.01 -15.23 11.11
CA LEU A 268 11.41 -14.75 11.19
C LEU A 268 12.13 -14.61 9.85
N HIS A 269 11.68 -15.32 8.82
CA HIS A 269 12.25 -15.21 7.48
C HIS A 269 11.83 -13.90 6.78
N HIS A 270 10.75 -13.25 7.24
CA HIS A 270 10.26 -11.94 6.80
C HIS A 270 10.06 -11.04 8.03
N LEU A 271 11.16 -10.79 8.75
CA LEU A 271 11.12 -10.07 10.02
C LEU A 271 10.70 -8.60 9.85
N ASP A 272 11.07 -7.99 8.72
CA ASP A 272 10.59 -6.68 8.29
C ASP A 272 9.05 -6.61 8.30
N TYR A 273 8.39 -7.56 7.62
CA TYR A 273 6.93 -7.64 7.59
C TYR A 273 6.35 -7.87 8.99
N SER A 274 6.98 -8.72 9.80
CA SER A 274 6.52 -9.03 11.16
C SER A 274 6.57 -7.79 12.06
N VAL A 275 7.69 -7.06 12.05
CA VAL A 275 7.86 -5.82 12.82
C VAL A 275 6.87 -4.76 12.36
N LEU A 276 6.75 -4.55 11.04
CA LEU A 276 5.81 -3.57 10.50
C LEU A 276 4.36 -3.93 10.80
N SER A 277 4.01 -5.22 10.84
CA SER A 277 2.67 -5.69 11.25
C SER A 277 2.38 -5.38 12.72
N ILE A 278 3.37 -5.55 13.59
CA ILE A 278 3.26 -5.18 15.01
C ILE A 278 3.09 -3.66 15.16
N ILE A 279 3.92 -2.86 14.50
CA ILE A 279 3.81 -1.39 14.53
C ILE A 279 2.44 -0.95 14.02
N ARG A 280 1.99 -1.49 12.88
CA ARG A 280 0.67 -1.21 12.31
C ARG A 280 -0.47 -1.49 13.29
N GLN A 281 -0.39 -2.60 14.03
CA GLN A 281 -1.45 -3.03 14.95
C GLN A 281 -1.44 -2.26 16.28
N TYR A 282 -0.27 -2.08 16.90
CA TYR A 282 -0.12 -1.56 18.25
C TYR A 282 0.36 -0.10 18.33
N ASN A 283 0.81 0.47 17.22
CA ASN A 283 1.18 1.87 17.08
C ASN A 283 0.60 2.49 15.79
N PRO A 284 -0.75 2.49 15.64
CA PRO A 284 -1.40 2.92 14.41
C PRO A 284 -1.16 4.40 14.09
N VAL A 285 -0.89 5.23 15.09
CA VAL A 285 -0.64 6.67 14.90
C VAL A 285 0.66 6.89 14.12
N ARG A 286 1.76 6.26 14.54
CA ARG A 286 3.05 6.33 13.80
C ARG A 286 2.93 5.71 12.43
N TRP A 287 2.29 4.54 12.33
CA TRP A 287 2.10 3.86 11.05
C TRP A 287 1.33 4.72 10.04
N GLN A 288 0.20 5.31 10.43
CA GLN A 288 -0.59 6.13 9.52
C GLN A 288 0.15 7.41 9.11
N ALA A 289 0.85 8.06 10.04
CA ALA A 289 1.68 9.22 9.71
C ALA A 289 2.78 8.87 8.69
N TYR A 290 3.47 7.74 8.92
CA TYR A 290 4.54 7.23 8.06
C TYR A 290 4.09 7.03 6.61
N ILE A 291 2.93 6.38 6.41
CA ILE A 291 2.46 6.00 5.07
C ILE A 291 1.60 7.06 4.39
N ALA A 292 1.11 8.07 5.11
CA ALA A 292 0.10 9.01 4.61
C ALA A 292 0.47 9.68 3.28
N PRO A 293 1.69 10.23 3.06
CA PRO A 293 2.03 10.87 1.80
C PRO A 293 1.96 9.92 0.62
N VAL A 294 2.46 8.70 0.79
CA VAL A 294 2.49 7.66 -0.24
C VAL A 294 1.09 7.12 -0.51
N LYS A 295 0.31 6.87 0.54
CA LYS A 295 -1.08 6.40 0.43
C LYS A 295 -1.95 7.40 -0.35
N ASP A 296 -1.85 8.68 0.00
CA ASP A 296 -2.59 9.75 -0.70
C ASP A 296 -2.17 9.85 -2.18
N ALA A 297 -0.87 9.77 -2.47
CA ALA A 297 -0.37 9.74 -3.84
C ALA A 297 -0.90 8.54 -4.64
N MET A 298 -0.89 7.35 -4.04
CA MET A 298 -1.43 6.12 -4.64
C MET A 298 -2.92 6.24 -4.96
N GLU A 299 -3.73 6.76 -4.03
CA GLU A 299 -5.17 6.94 -4.24
C GLU A 299 -5.47 7.99 -5.31
N LYS A 300 -4.74 9.11 -5.31
CA LYS A 300 -4.84 10.15 -6.36
C LYS A 300 -4.46 9.62 -7.74
N ALA A 301 -3.36 8.88 -7.83
CA ALA A 301 -2.93 8.26 -9.08
C ALA A 301 -3.98 7.26 -9.57
N PHE A 302 -4.54 6.43 -8.69
CA PHE A 302 -5.59 5.49 -9.08
C PHE A 302 -6.86 6.20 -9.55
N ALA A 303 -7.29 7.26 -8.87
CA ALA A 303 -8.46 8.05 -9.29
C ALA A 303 -8.26 8.66 -10.70
N ASN A 304 -7.07 9.21 -10.96
CA ASN A 304 -6.70 9.72 -12.29
C ASN A 304 -6.68 8.59 -13.34
N HIS A 305 -6.11 7.44 -12.98
CA HIS A 305 -6.05 6.26 -13.83
C HIS A 305 -7.45 5.79 -14.25
N VAL A 306 -8.37 5.68 -13.29
CA VAL A 306 -9.77 5.33 -13.57
C VAL A 306 -10.38 6.34 -14.53
N LYS A 307 -10.20 7.64 -14.31
CA LYS A 307 -10.74 8.69 -15.20
C LYS A 307 -10.24 8.57 -16.64
N MET A 308 -8.98 8.18 -16.85
CA MET A 308 -8.40 8.07 -18.19
C MET A 308 -8.82 6.79 -18.93
N PHE A 309 -9.09 5.71 -18.21
CA PHE A 309 -9.43 4.40 -18.79
C PHE A 309 -10.94 4.07 -18.79
N THR A 310 -11.76 4.90 -18.14
CA THR A 310 -13.23 4.72 -18.12
C THR A 310 -13.93 5.04 -19.45
N PRO A 311 -13.62 6.13 -20.18
CA PRO A 311 -14.35 6.48 -21.39
C PRO A 311 -14.24 5.41 -22.50
N ASP A 312 -15.39 4.96 -23.01
CA ASP A 312 -15.46 4.07 -24.18
C ASP A 312 -15.19 4.87 -25.46
N ARG A 313 -14.13 4.50 -26.19
CA ARG A 313 -13.80 5.12 -27.49
C ARG A 313 -14.20 4.28 -28.69
N PHE A 314 -14.70 3.05 -28.52
CA PHE A 314 -15.23 2.30 -29.67
C PHE A 314 -16.52 2.94 -30.21
N ASN A 315 -17.22 3.74 -29.40
CA ASN A 315 -18.41 4.51 -29.79
C ASN A 315 -18.16 6.01 -30.04
N LEU A 316 -16.90 6.48 -30.02
CA LEU A 316 -16.55 7.85 -30.42
C LEU A 316 -16.13 7.89 -31.90
N THR A 317 -16.94 7.32 -32.77
CA THR A 317 -16.98 7.67 -34.20
C THR A 317 -17.91 8.86 -34.40
N GLU A 318 -17.53 10.02 -33.89
CA GLU A 318 -17.71 11.24 -34.69
C GLU A 318 -16.36 11.50 -35.35
N ILE A 319 -16.15 10.77 -36.45
CA ILE A 319 -15.21 11.20 -37.49
C ILE A 319 -15.70 12.59 -37.89
N GLY A 320 -14.82 13.58 -37.77
CA GLY A 320 -15.14 15.00 -37.87
C GLY A 320 -16.16 15.34 -38.96
N GLY A 321 -17.30 15.86 -38.53
CA GLY A 321 -18.09 16.77 -39.34
C GLY A 321 -17.30 18.06 -39.47
N GLY A 322 -16.46 18.14 -40.49
CA GLY A 322 -15.87 19.41 -40.91
C GLY A 322 -16.98 20.39 -41.28
N THR A 323 -16.92 21.58 -40.70
CA THR A 323 -17.45 22.81 -41.27
C THR A 323 -16.29 23.72 -41.59
#